data_AF-A0A7C3LD35-F1
#
_entry.id   AF-A0A7C3LD35-F1
#
_cell.length_a   1.000
_cell.length_b   1.000
_cell.length_c   1.000
_cell.angle_alpha   90.00
_cell.angle_beta   90.00
_cell.angle_gamma   90.00
#
_symmetry.space_group_name_H-M   'P 1'
#
loop_
_entity.id
_entity.type
_entity.pdbx_description
1 polymer ?
#
loop_
_entity_poly.entity_id
_entity_poly.type
_entity_poly.pdbx_seq_one_letter_code
_entity_poly.pdbx_strand_id
1 'polypeptide(L)'
;MANIVTDIEEVQVEAEKGGDGLPGKRLREVREQRGLYVADVAAELLLTEEQIRALEENDFDHFTAPLFVRGYLRKYAALLGIPAEPLIKAFENIGLEGPSLQAELTSS
;
A
#
# COMPACT_ATOMS: atom_id res chain seq x y z
N MET A 1 21.64 42.91 11.11
CA MET A 1 21.61 42.54 9.68
C MET A 1 21.26 41.07 9.63
N ALA A 2 20.10 40.74 9.04
CA ALA A 2 19.44 39.45 9.18
C ALA A 2 20.23 38.31 8.51
N ASN A 3 20.52 37.26 9.28
CA ASN A 3 20.97 35.97 8.77
C ASN A 3 19.71 35.22 8.32
N ILE A 4 19.51 35.09 7.01
CA ILE A 4 18.52 34.19 6.44
C ILE A 4 19.21 32.83 6.32
N VAL A 5 19.27 32.13 7.45
CA VAL A 5 19.39 30.68 7.43
C VAL A 5 17.96 30.22 7.21
N THR A 6 17.66 29.74 6.00
CA THR A 6 16.42 29.02 5.75
C THR A 6 16.42 27.79 6.64
N ASP A 7 15.69 27.88 7.74
CA ASP A 7 15.20 26.75 8.50
C ASP A 7 14.38 25.89 7.53
N ILE A 8 15.03 24.87 6.98
CA ILE A 8 14.33 23.76 6.35
C ILE A 8 13.62 23.08 7.51
N GLU A 9 12.33 23.37 7.66
CA GLU A 9 11.47 22.68 8.61
C GLU A 9 11.64 21.19 8.40
N GLU A 10 12.15 20.51 9.45
CA GLU A 10 12.11 19.06 9.55
C GLU A 10 10.66 18.65 9.29
N VAL A 11 10.44 17.97 8.16
CA VAL A 11 9.20 17.24 7.94
C VAL A 11 9.23 16.08 8.94
N GLN A 12 8.77 16.38 10.15
CA GLN A 12 8.43 15.40 11.15
C GLN A 12 7.27 14.60 10.56
N VAL A 13 7.59 13.46 9.95
CA VAL A 13 6.58 12.49 9.55
C VAL A 13 6.08 11.85 10.83
N GLU A 14 5.19 12.56 11.52
CA GLU A 14 4.39 12.01 12.59
C GLU A 14 3.64 10.81 12.01
N ALA A 15 3.84 9.65 12.63
CA ALA A 15 3.12 8.43 12.33
C ALA A 15 1.66 8.59 12.77
N GLU A 16 0.94 9.43 12.05
CA GLU A 16 -0.47 9.73 12.23
C GLU A 16 -1.26 8.44 12.00
N LYS A 17 -1.87 7.99 13.10
CA LYS A 17 -2.93 7.00 13.22
C LYS A 17 -3.73 6.82 11.93
N GLY A 18 -3.68 5.60 11.37
CA GLY A 18 -4.49 5.07 10.27
C GLY A 18 -5.62 5.96 9.79
N GLY A 19 -5.29 6.88 8.88
CA GLY A 19 -6.27 7.68 8.16
C GLY A 19 -7.17 6.75 7.34
N ASP A 20 -8.48 6.90 7.57
CA ASP A 20 -9.55 6.43 6.69
C ASP A 20 -9.49 4.95 6.28
N GLY A 21 -9.16 4.09 7.25
CA GLY A 21 -9.61 2.69 7.37
C GLY A 21 -9.12 1.68 6.33
N LEU A 22 -8.61 2.11 5.18
CA LEU A 22 -8.34 1.27 4.03
C LEU A 22 -6.98 1.61 3.38
N PRO A 23 -6.25 0.61 2.86
CA PRO A 23 -4.85 0.79 2.45
C PRO A 23 -4.65 1.64 1.18
N GLY A 24 -5.63 1.66 0.27
CA GLY A 24 -5.47 2.22 -1.07
C GLY A 24 -5.16 3.71 -1.11
N LYS A 25 -5.91 4.50 -0.31
CA LYS A 25 -5.69 5.95 -0.23
C LYS A 25 -4.28 6.28 0.24
N ARG A 26 -3.77 5.57 1.25
CA ARG A 26 -2.41 5.80 1.76
C ARG A 26 -1.35 5.47 0.72
N LEU A 27 -1.52 4.41 -0.06
CA LEU A 27 -0.60 4.07 -1.15
C LEU A 27 -0.56 5.18 -2.21
N ARG A 28 -1.74 5.67 -2.61
CA ARG A 28 -1.87 6.76 -3.58
C ARG A 28 -1.21 8.05 -3.10
N GLU A 29 -1.53 8.48 -1.88
CA GLU A 29 -0.98 9.70 -1.29
C GLU A 29 0.55 9.67 -1.28
N VAL A 30 1.15 8.56 -0.84
CA VAL A 30 2.61 8.43 -0.78
C VAL A 30 3.22 8.34 -2.18
N ARG A 31 2.57 7.66 -3.13
CA ARG A 31 3.02 7.64 -4.55
C ARG A 31 3.06 9.06 -5.12
N GLU A 32 1.98 9.83 -4.94
CA GLU A 32 1.85 11.19 -5.44
C GLU A 32 2.86 12.14 -4.78
N GLN A 33 3.07 12.03 -3.47
CA GLN A 33 4.10 12.81 -2.74
C GLN A 33 5.53 12.53 -3.25
N ARG A 34 5.78 11.30 -3.73
CA ARG A 34 7.06 10.92 -4.33
C ARG A 34 7.16 11.26 -5.82
N GLY A 35 6.12 11.83 -6.43
CA GLY A 35 6.11 12.17 -7.85
C GLY A 35 6.17 10.96 -8.78
N LEU A 36 5.76 9.78 -8.32
CA LEU A 36 5.76 8.55 -9.12
C LEU A 36 4.48 8.43 -9.95
N TYR A 37 4.61 8.08 -11.23
CA TYR A 37 3.45 7.81 -12.07
C TYR A 37 2.93 6.39 -11.86
N VAL A 38 1.63 6.20 -12.12
CA VAL A 38 0.97 4.89 -12.03
C VAL A 38 1.66 3.86 -12.95
N ALA A 39 2.07 4.29 -14.16
CA ALA A 39 2.77 3.44 -15.12
C ALA A 39 4.14 2.93 -14.59
N ASP A 40 4.89 3.78 -13.89
CA ASP A 40 6.21 3.40 -13.35
C ASP A 40 6.05 2.36 -12.24
N VAL A 41 5.08 2.57 -11.35
CA VAL A 41 4.76 1.63 -10.28
C VAL A 41 4.25 0.32 -10.85
N ALA A 42 3.38 0.36 -11.87
CA ALA A 42 2.87 -0.82 -12.55
C ALA A 42 4.01 -1.68 -13.12
N ALA A 43 4.94 -1.04 -13.84
CA ALA A 43 6.11 -1.71 -14.41
C ALA A 43 7.00 -2.36 -13.33
N GLU A 44 7.30 -1.62 -12.25
CA GLU A 44 8.14 -2.11 -11.15
C GLU A 44 7.52 -3.27 -10.38
N LEU A 45 6.19 -3.23 -10.17
CA LEU A 45 5.47 -4.26 -9.42
C LEU A 45 5.04 -5.46 -10.27
N LEU A 46 5.31 -5.43 -11.59
CA LEU A 46 4.85 -6.40 -12.58
C LEU A 46 3.32 -6.53 -12.58
N LEU A 47 2.65 -5.38 -12.54
CA LEU A 47 1.20 -5.22 -12.56
C LEU A 47 0.78 -4.35 -13.74
N THR A 48 -0.50 -4.40 -14.09
CA THR A 48 -1.09 -3.43 -15.02
C THR A 48 -1.40 -2.11 -14.31
N GLU A 49 -1.48 -1.01 -15.05
CA GLU A 49 -1.93 0.28 -14.49
C GLU A 49 -3.32 0.19 -13.85
N GLU A 50 -4.20 -0.63 -14.43
CA GLU A 50 -5.55 -0.89 -13.90
C GLU A 50 -5.49 -1.55 -12.52
N GLN A 51 -4.63 -2.55 -12.34
CA GLN A 51 -4.39 -3.18 -11.04
C GLN A 51 -3.80 -2.21 -10.01
N ILE A 52 -2.92 -1.29 -10.42
CA ILE A 52 -2.42 -0.26 -9.51
C ILE A 52 -3.55 0.67 -9.07
N ARG A 53 -4.39 1.14 -9.99
CA ARG A 53 -5.56 1.96 -9.66
C ARG A 53 -6.54 1.21 -8.76
N ALA A 54 -6.81 -0.06 -9.04
CA ALA A 54 -7.65 -0.91 -8.22
C ALA A 54 -7.11 -1.03 -6.77
N LEU A 55 -5.79 -1.20 -6.59
CA LEU A 55 -5.18 -1.17 -5.26
C LEU A 55 -5.35 0.18 -4.55
N GLU A 56 -5.19 1.29 -5.28
CA GLU A 56 -5.35 2.65 -4.74
C GLU A 56 -6.79 3.00 -4.39
N GLU A 57 -7.76 2.42 -5.11
CA GLU A 57 -9.19 2.62 -4.93
C GLU A 57 -9.82 1.61 -3.95
N ASN A 58 -9.05 0.62 -3.49
CA ASN A 58 -9.52 -0.54 -2.70
C ASN A 58 -10.50 -1.45 -3.46
N ASP A 59 -10.45 -1.44 -4.79
CA ASP A 59 -11.20 -2.37 -5.64
C ASP A 59 -10.47 -3.73 -5.70
N PHE A 60 -10.57 -4.49 -4.61
CA PHE A 60 -9.92 -5.79 -4.50
C PHE A 60 -10.64 -6.90 -5.27
N ASP A 61 -11.91 -6.68 -5.64
CA ASP A 61 -12.70 -7.61 -6.45
C ASP A 61 -12.14 -7.74 -7.87
N HIS A 62 -11.38 -6.73 -8.32
CA HIS A 62 -10.59 -6.78 -9.54
C HIS A 62 -9.52 -7.89 -9.56
N PHE A 63 -9.18 -8.47 -8.39
CA PHE A 63 -8.19 -9.53 -8.26
C PHE A 63 -8.87 -10.89 -8.11
N THR A 64 -8.64 -11.79 -9.07
CA THR A 64 -9.21 -13.15 -9.09
C THR A 64 -8.86 -14.01 -7.88
N ALA A 65 -7.81 -13.63 -7.13
CA ALA A 65 -7.41 -14.29 -5.90
C ALA A 65 -6.98 -13.25 -4.85
N PRO A 66 -7.85 -12.97 -3.84
CA PRO A 66 -7.58 -12.05 -2.73
C PRO A 66 -6.29 -12.36 -1.96
N LEU A 67 -5.81 -13.62 -2.02
CA LEU A 67 -4.54 -14.03 -1.42
C LEU A 67 -3.36 -13.21 -1.96
N PHE A 68 -3.41 -12.79 -3.23
CA PHE A 68 -2.34 -11.99 -3.82
C PHE A 68 -2.38 -10.52 -3.42
N VAL A 69 -3.54 -9.98 -3.00
CA VAL A 69 -3.67 -8.58 -2.58
C VAL A 69 -2.71 -8.26 -1.44
N ARG A 70 -2.62 -9.13 -0.43
CA ARG A 70 -1.62 -8.98 0.66
C ARG A 70 -0.19 -8.90 0.13
N GLY A 71 0.14 -9.71 -0.88
CA GLY A 71 1.45 -9.70 -1.53
C GLY A 71 1.71 -8.39 -2.28
N TYR A 72 0.71 -7.89 -3.01
CA TYR A 72 0.81 -6.62 -3.72
C TYR A 72 0.92 -5.43 -2.78
N LEU A 73 0.14 -5.38 -1.69
CA LEU A 73 0.26 -4.37 -0.65
C LEU A 73 1.68 -4.34 -0.05
N ARG A 74 2.28 -5.51 0.23
CA ARG A 74 3.67 -5.59 0.71
C ARG A 74 4.67 -5.04 -0.30
N LYS A 75 4.60 -5.48 -1.56
CA LYS A 75 5.53 -5.03 -2.60
C LYS A 75 5.40 -3.54 -2.86
N TYR A 76 4.17 -3.02 -2.90
CA TYR A 76 3.93 -1.60 -3.13
C TYR A 76 4.42 -0.76 -1.94
N ALA A 77 4.14 -1.17 -0.71
CA ALA A 77 4.68 -0.50 0.47
C ALA A 77 6.22 -0.48 0.50
N ALA A 78 6.87 -1.58 0.08
CA ALA A 78 8.32 -1.66 -0.02
C ALA A 78 8.88 -0.68 -1.07
N LEU A 79 8.27 -0.61 -2.26
CA LEU A 79 8.61 0.37 -3.30
C LEU A 79 8.48 1.81 -2.79
N LEU A 80 7.41 2.08 -2.03
CA LEU A 80 7.14 3.37 -1.41
C LEU A 80 7.92 3.61 -0.11
N GLY A 81 8.76 2.67 0.34
CA GLY A 81 9.54 2.79 1.57
C GLY A 81 8.70 3.07 2.83
N ILE A 82 7.46 2.56 2.89
CA ILE A 82 6.56 2.71 4.04
C ILE A 82 6.28 1.36 4.70
N PRO A 83 5.86 1.32 5.99
CA PRO A 83 5.49 0.08 6.64
C PRO A 83 4.28 -0.59 5.97
N ALA A 84 4.42 -1.86 5.61
CA ALA A 84 3.34 -2.65 5.01
C ALA A 84 2.28 -3.10 6.03
N GLU A 85 2.71 -3.34 7.28
CA GLU A 85 1.88 -3.96 8.32
C GLU A 85 0.57 -3.21 8.59
N PRO A 86 0.53 -1.86 8.68
CA PRO A 86 -0.72 -1.14 8.87
C PRO A 86 -1.68 -1.29 7.67
N LEU A 87 -1.14 -1.35 6.45
CA LEU A 87 -1.94 -1.50 5.23
C LEU A 87 -2.57 -2.89 5.14
N ILE A 88 -1.82 -3.93 5.51
CA ILE A 88 -2.31 -5.31 5.53
C ILE A 88 -3.40 -5.46 6.59
N LYS A 89 -3.20 -4.91 7.79
CA LYS A 89 -4.23 -4.94 8.84
C LYS A 89 -5.50 -4.20 8.42
N ALA A 90 -5.35 -3.05 7.77
CA ALA A 90 -6.48 -2.32 7.21
C ALA A 90 -7.25 -3.17 6.18
N PHE A 91 -6.53 -3.86 5.28
CA PHE A 91 -7.13 -4.80 4.32
C PHE A 91 -7.86 -5.97 5.00
N GLU A 92 -7.26 -6.59 6.01
CA GLU A 92 -7.84 -7.74 6.71
C GLU A 92 -9.13 -7.39 7.46
N ASN A 93 -9.21 -6.17 8.01
CA ASN A 93 -10.42 -5.67 8.67
C ASN A 93 -11.62 -5.50 7.72
N ILE A 94 -11.42 -5.54 6.40
CA ILE A 94 -12.50 -5.46 5.39
C ILE A 94 -13.28 -6.79 5.31
N GLY A 95 -12.75 -7.89 5.88
CA GLY A 95 -13.38 -9.21 5.84
C GLY A 95 -13.04 -10.02 4.58
N LEU A 96 -12.07 -9.56 3.78
CA LEU A 96 -11.47 -10.36 2.70
C LEU A 96 -10.39 -11.27 3.28
N GLU A 97 -10.81 -12.20 4.14
CA GLU A 97 -9.98 -13.35 4.50
C GLU A 97 -9.87 -14.24 3.27
N GLY A 98 -8.77 -14.09 2.51
CA GLY A 98 -8.41 -15.08 1.49
C GLY A 98 -8.38 -16.48 2.11
N PRO A 99 -8.64 -17.55 1.34
CA PRO A 99 -8.76 -18.91 1.87
C PRO A 99 -7.56 -19.21 2.76
N SER A 100 -7.85 -19.46 4.04
CA SER A 100 -6.86 -19.81 5.03
C SER A 100 -6.09 -21.03 4.52
N LEU A 101 -4.76 -20.92 4.41
CA LEU A 101 -3.84 -22.01 4.07
C LEU A 101 -3.78 -23.05 5.22
N GLN A 102 -4.93 -23.46 5.75
CA GLN A 102 -5.06 -24.56 6.70
C GLN A 102 -5.34 -25.90 6.00
N ALA A 103 -5.33 -25.96 4.66
CA ALA A 103 -5.70 -27.15 3.90
C ALA A 103 -4.55 -28.15 3.60
N GLU A 104 -3.30 -27.93 4.05
CA GLU A 104 -2.20 -28.87 3.77
C GLU A 104 -1.43 -29.34 5.03
N LEU A 105 -2.13 -29.62 6.13
CA LEU A 105 -1.57 -30.41 7.24
C LEU A 105 -2.45 -31.61 7.66
N THR A 106 -3.42 -32.00 6.84
CA THR A 106 -4.22 -33.22 7.09
C THR A 106 -4.22 -34.12 5.86
N SER A 107 -3.15 -34.90 5.69
CA SER A 107 -3.04 -36.19 4.97
C SER A 107 -1.52 -36.46 4.87
N SER A 108 -0.89 -37.48 5.46
CA SER A 108 -1.30 -38.76 6.05
C SER A 108 -0.29 -39.16 7.13
#